data_AF-A0A4R7ZIA3-F1
#
_entry.id   AF-A0A4R7ZIA3-F1
#
_cell.length_a   1.000
_cell.length_b   1.000
_cell.length_c   1.000
_cell.angle_alpha   90.00
_cell.angle_beta   90.00
_cell.angle_gamma   90.00
#
_symmetry.space_group_name_H-M   'P 1'
#
loop_
_entity.id
_entity.type
_entity.pdbx_description
1 polymer ?
#
loop_
_entity_poly.entity_id
_entity_poly.type
_entity_poly.pdbx_seq_one_letter_code
_entity_poly.pdbx_strand_id
1 'polypeptide(L)'
;MLQKVKGAFKKLRNVCVTLFILCCVIISGCGVEASDDTSKKSSGATLSSTLSTYEGRLIPLKNKNADAKQKAADEEAKKKEEEEKKKKEEEDAKREAEAKAYLEAQTAKEQERYRIEQERQKAAEEAEKKGQYNPSYYDLPRTLQYYSQRDPRWASHAFNPAWNMANSGCVPTSLAMALTAAGIPVSPVTVADYLYYNTNEFNKQYIGTTGVGIRIAAEHYGATSTNLMSQQQLVEALAKGQTVVAAVGPGNWAPAGASHAIVLNGYSNGYTYVYDVYSDTRSGAFLVSSIWNQRSSDPVDANDGGALFHAITKVEVVKTEDTIWVDEAGSVLRAKENGTKLDNDGISDIPGYSVVSATTTTDENGNMHTVNTYHRIVTTTVWQDEQGTILKTKIEGNMPDNDNVSDIAGYILLEIKTIKDPNGDTRIINIYRKAEASE
;
A
#
# COMPACT_ATOMS: atom_id res chain seq x y z
N MET A 1 -23.47 17.11 -16.49
CA MET A 1 -24.50 18.03 -15.91
C MET A 1 -24.26 18.18 -14.40
N LEU A 2 -23.06 18.63 -14.01
CA LEU A 2 -22.40 18.30 -12.74
C LEU A 2 -22.01 19.55 -11.93
N GLN A 3 -22.95 20.51 -11.81
CA GLN A 3 -22.72 21.76 -11.05
C GLN A 3 -23.88 22.23 -10.16
N LYS A 4 -24.94 21.42 -9.94
CA LYS A 4 -26.11 21.85 -9.13
C LYS A 4 -26.34 21.15 -7.78
N VAL A 5 -25.42 20.30 -7.30
CA VAL A 5 -25.62 19.56 -6.02
C VAL A 5 -24.80 20.09 -4.83
N LYS A 6 -23.91 21.07 -5.03
CA LYS A 6 -23.10 21.63 -3.92
C LYS A 6 -23.82 22.68 -3.04
N GLY A 7 -25.11 22.94 -3.26
CA GLY A 7 -25.86 24.00 -2.56
C GLY A 7 -26.70 23.57 -1.35
N ALA A 8 -26.97 22.27 -1.15
CA ALA A 8 -27.98 21.84 -0.17
C ALA A 8 -27.41 21.44 1.21
N PHE A 9 -26.10 21.21 1.35
CA PHE A 9 -25.51 20.71 2.60
C PHE A 9 -24.99 21.79 3.57
N LYS A 10 -25.15 23.09 3.26
CA LYS A 10 -24.68 24.20 4.12
C LYS A 10 -25.73 24.77 5.08
N LYS A 11 -26.95 24.21 5.11
CA LYS A 11 -28.07 24.72 5.94
C LYS A 11 -28.44 23.89 7.18
N LEU A 12 -27.67 22.85 7.51
CA LEU A 12 -27.94 21.99 8.69
C LEU A 12 -26.86 22.05 9.79
N ARG A 13 -26.08 23.14 9.84
CA ARG A 13 -25.04 23.34 10.86
C ARG A 13 -25.16 24.73 11.48
N ASN A 14 -26.28 25.02 12.16
CA ASN A 14 -26.44 26.23 12.99
C ASN A 14 -27.62 26.15 13.99
N VAL A 15 -27.98 24.96 14.46
CA VAL A 15 -28.95 24.81 15.57
C VAL A 15 -28.36 23.87 16.62
N CYS A 16 -27.36 24.38 17.33
CA CYS A 16 -27.00 23.95 18.68
C CYS A 16 -25.94 24.93 19.18
N VAL A 17 -26.08 25.42 20.41
CA VAL A 17 -25.26 26.45 21.08
C VAL A 17 -25.79 27.88 20.91
N THR A 18 -26.81 28.26 21.69
CA THR A 18 -26.74 29.47 22.52
C THR A 18 -27.78 29.40 23.65
N LEU A 19 -27.33 28.95 24.83
CA LEU A 19 -27.95 29.24 26.11
C LEU A 19 -27.11 30.36 26.74
N PHE A 20 -27.78 31.29 27.43
CA PHE A 20 -27.27 32.26 28.43
C PHE A 20 -26.97 33.73 28.07
N ILE A 21 -27.62 34.59 28.89
CA ILE A 21 -27.36 35.99 29.26
C ILE A 21 -28.01 37.09 28.40
N LEU A 22 -29.08 37.73 28.92
CA LEU A 22 -29.03 39.16 29.27
C LEU A 22 -30.22 39.58 30.16
N CYS A 23 -29.91 40.01 31.39
CA CYS A 23 -30.74 40.87 32.23
C CYS A 23 -30.78 42.29 31.66
N CYS A 24 -31.94 42.93 31.63
CA CYS A 24 -32.03 44.39 31.75
C CYS A 24 -33.21 44.80 32.63
N VAL A 25 -32.84 45.60 33.63
CA VAL A 25 -33.59 46.29 34.68
C VAL A 25 -34.35 47.48 34.09
N ILE A 26 -35.58 47.74 34.56
CA ILE A 26 -36.14 49.10 34.64
C ILE A 26 -36.70 49.31 36.05
N ILE A 27 -36.00 50.15 36.80
CA ILE A 27 -36.39 50.79 38.06
C ILE A 27 -37.15 52.07 37.71
N SER A 28 -38.19 52.42 38.46
CA SER A 28 -38.65 53.81 38.59
C SER A 28 -39.39 54.03 39.92
N GLY A 29 -38.82 54.89 40.77
CA GLY A 29 -39.58 55.98 41.38
C GLY A 29 -39.82 55.96 42.90
N CYS A 30 -38.97 56.67 43.65
CA CYS A 30 -39.09 57.06 45.05
C CYS A 30 -40.17 58.12 45.35
N GLY A 31 -40.67 58.10 46.60
CA GLY A 31 -40.63 59.26 47.53
C GLY A 31 -41.89 60.12 47.69
N VAL A 32 -42.44 60.17 48.92
CA VAL A 32 -42.61 61.37 49.78
C VAL A 32 -43.30 60.98 51.10
N GLU A 33 -42.73 61.41 52.23
CA GLU A 33 -43.32 61.43 53.57
C GLU A 33 -44.35 62.56 53.71
N ALA A 34 -45.45 62.32 54.43
CA ALA A 34 -46.09 63.31 55.31
C ALA A 34 -47.06 62.63 56.28
N SER A 35 -46.81 62.81 57.57
CA SER A 35 -47.77 62.73 58.67
C SER A 35 -48.97 63.66 58.41
N ASP A 36 -50.20 63.29 58.77
CA ASP A 36 -50.71 63.39 60.14
C ASP A 36 -52.19 62.99 60.25
N ASP A 37 -52.51 62.57 61.47
CA ASP A 37 -53.78 62.75 62.18
C ASP A 37 -55.00 61.79 62.03
N THR A 38 -55.24 61.14 63.18
CA THR A 38 -56.48 60.68 63.82
C THR A 38 -57.72 60.27 63.00
N SER A 39 -58.11 58.98 63.16
CA SER A 39 -59.13 58.57 64.14
C SER A 39 -59.87 57.28 63.76
N LYS A 40 -60.30 56.57 64.80
CA LYS A 40 -61.41 55.58 64.86
C LYS A 40 -61.17 54.14 64.37
N LYS A 41 -60.89 53.31 65.39
CA LYS A 41 -61.42 51.96 65.61
C LYS A 41 -62.82 51.75 65.00
N SER A 42 -62.95 50.83 64.03
CA SER A 42 -63.94 49.73 64.00
C SER A 42 -64.06 49.11 62.58
N SER A 43 -63.17 48.19 62.18
CA SER A 43 -63.43 47.31 61.02
C SER A 43 -62.48 46.09 60.92
N GLY A 44 -62.03 45.55 62.07
CA GLY A 44 -60.95 44.55 62.10
C GLY A 44 -61.36 43.08 62.01
N ALA A 45 -62.64 42.73 62.23
CA ALA A 45 -63.05 41.33 62.41
C ALA A 45 -63.80 40.72 61.20
N THR A 46 -64.36 41.52 60.30
CA THR A 46 -65.19 41.04 59.17
C THR A 46 -64.45 40.99 57.82
N LEU A 47 -63.30 41.65 57.70
CA LEU A 47 -62.45 41.64 56.48
C LEU A 47 -61.42 40.48 56.47
N SER A 48 -61.07 39.93 57.63
CA SER A 48 -60.05 38.86 57.75
C SER A 48 -60.61 37.47 57.37
N SER A 49 -61.87 37.17 57.72
CA SER A 49 -62.49 35.88 57.39
C SER A 49 -62.83 35.74 55.90
N THR A 50 -63.17 36.85 55.23
CA THR A 50 -63.48 36.88 53.80
C THR A 50 -62.22 36.78 52.94
N LEU A 51 -61.10 37.41 53.31
CA LEU A 51 -59.82 37.25 52.61
C LEU A 51 -59.27 35.82 52.72
N SER A 52 -59.31 35.23 53.91
CA SER A 52 -58.85 33.84 54.13
C SER A 52 -59.65 32.81 53.31
N THR A 53 -60.97 33.02 53.19
CA THR A 53 -61.84 32.14 52.39
C THR A 53 -61.62 32.33 50.88
N TYR A 54 -61.24 33.54 50.46
CA TYR A 54 -60.94 33.86 49.05
C TYR A 54 -59.59 33.28 48.62
N GLU A 55 -58.54 33.42 49.45
CA GLU A 55 -57.21 32.85 49.21
C GLU A 55 -57.22 31.31 49.24
N GLY A 56 -57.99 30.71 50.16
CA GLY A 56 -58.16 29.26 50.27
C GLY A 56 -58.83 28.59 49.05
N ARG A 57 -59.60 29.33 48.24
CA ARG A 57 -60.21 28.84 46.98
C ARG A 57 -59.40 29.22 45.73
N LEU A 58 -58.72 30.37 45.75
CA LEU A 58 -57.94 30.85 44.60
C LEU A 58 -56.65 30.06 44.35
N ILE A 59 -55.95 29.64 45.41
CA ILE A 59 -54.70 28.87 45.26
C ILE A 59 -54.96 27.50 44.62
N PRO A 60 -55.96 26.70 45.05
CA PRO A 60 -56.30 25.44 44.39
C PRO A 60 -56.78 25.61 42.95
N LEU A 61 -57.51 26.69 42.63
CA LEU A 61 -57.96 26.98 41.26
C LEU A 61 -56.81 27.42 40.35
N LYS A 62 -55.88 28.23 40.85
CA LYS A 62 -54.65 28.62 40.13
C LYS A 62 -53.78 27.39 39.84
N ASN A 63 -53.62 26.49 40.81
CA ASN A 63 -52.85 25.26 40.64
C ASN A 63 -53.53 24.30 39.64
N LYS A 64 -54.85 24.10 39.74
CA LYS A 64 -55.60 23.30 38.74
C LYS A 64 -55.52 23.88 37.33
N ASN A 65 -55.55 25.21 37.19
CA ASN A 65 -55.36 25.86 35.89
C ASN A 65 -53.91 25.77 35.39
N ALA A 66 -52.92 25.77 36.27
CA ALA A 66 -51.51 25.55 35.90
C ALA A 66 -51.28 24.10 35.44
N ASP A 67 -51.82 23.11 36.16
CA ASP A 67 -51.74 21.70 35.80
C ASP A 67 -52.48 21.40 34.48
N ALA A 68 -53.64 22.02 34.25
CA ALA A 68 -54.37 21.90 33.00
C ALA A 68 -53.60 22.53 31.82
N LYS A 69 -52.94 23.68 32.04
CA LYS A 69 -52.07 24.31 31.04
C LYS A 69 -50.83 23.47 30.73
N GLN A 70 -50.21 22.87 31.75
CA GLN A 70 -49.04 22.01 31.57
C GLN A 70 -49.42 20.73 30.80
N LYS A 71 -50.53 20.07 31.15
CA LYS A 71 -51.02 18.89 30.43
C LYS A 71 -51.34 19.20 28.96
N ALA A 72 -51.94 20.36 28.69
CA ALA A 72 -52.20 20.80 27.32
C ALA A 72 -50.89 21.05 26.54
N ALA A 73 -49.87 21.63 27.18
CA ALA A 73 -48.56 21.85 26.59
C ALA A 73 -47.82 20.52 26.30
N ASP A 74 -47.90 19.55 27.20
CA ASP A 74 -47.29 18.23 27.04
C ASP A 74 -47.98 17.40 25.92
N GLU A 75 -49.30 17.50 25.79
CA GLU A 75 -50.04 16.90 24.67
C GLU A 75 -49.70 17.57 23.33
N GLU A 76 -49.51 18.89 23.31
CA GLU A 76 -49.10 19.61 22.10
C GLU A 76 -47.65 19.27 21.71
N ALA A 77 -46.76 19.10 22.68
CA ALA A 77 -45.38 18.66 22.45
C ALA A 77 -45.32 17.24 21.88
N LYS A 78 -46.09 16.29 22.44
CA LYS A 78 -46.21 14.93 21.89
C LYS A 78 -46.77 14.90 20.48
N LYS A 79 -47.78 15.73 20.19
CA LYS A 79 -48.33 15.86 18.83
C LYS A 79 -47.29 16.40 17.86
N LYS A 80 -46.48 17.39 18.26
CA LYS A 80 -45.38 17.91 17.43
C LYS A 80 -44.31 16.86 17.17
N GLU A 81 -43.94 16.07 18.19
CA GLU A 81 -42.97 14.99 18.05
C GLU A 81 -43.47 13.85 17.14
N GLU A 82 -44.75 13.47 17.25
CA GLU A 82 -45.37 12.51 16.32
C GLU A 82 -45.48 13.06 14.89
N GLU A 83 -45.76 14.35 14.72
CA GLU A 83 -45.84 14.99 13.42
C GLU A 83 -44.45 15.11 12.76
N GLU A 84 -43.40 15.43 13.53
CA GLU A 84 -42.01 15.39 13.06
C GLU A 84 -41.56 13.97 12.69
N LYS A 85 -41.93 12.97 13.48
CA LYS A 85 -41.65 11.57 13.17
C LYS A 85 -42.33 11.13 11.87
N LYS A 86 -43.61 11.48 11.68
CA LYS A 86 -44.35 11.21 10.43
C LYS A 86 -43.73 11.93 9.23
N LYS A 87 -43.34 13.20 9.38
CA LYS A 87 -42.65 13.96 8.31
C LYS A 87 -41.34 13.29 7.93
N LYS A 88 -40.56 12.82 8.91
CA LYS A 88 -39.31 12.09 8.67
C LYS A 88 -39.55 10.76 7.96
N GLU A 89 -40.55 9.97 8.38
CA GLU A 89 -40.93 8.71 7.73
C GLU A 89 -41.39 8.94 6.28
N GLU A 90 -42.14 10.02 6.03
CA GLU A 90 -42.58 10.41 4.69
C GLU A 90 -41.42 10.88 3.79
N GLU A 91 -40.48 11.65 4.33
CA GLU A 91 -39.25 12.03 3.62
C GLU A 91 -38.33 10.83 3.34
N ASP A 92 -38.24 9.87 4.26
CA ASP A 92 -37.49 8.63 4.08
C ASP A 92 -38.13 7.77 2.97
N ALA A 93 -39.44 7.58 3.01
CA ALA A 93 -40.19 6.85 1.98
C ALA A 93 -40.10 7.53 0.60
N LYS A 94 -40.13 8.87 0.56
CA LYS A 94 -39.94 9.63 -0.68
C LYS A 94 -38.53 9.45 -1.25
N ARG A 95 -37.49 9.51 -0.40
CA ARG A 95 -36.10 9.25 -0.82
C ARG A 95 -35.92 7.82 -1.32
N GLU A 96 -36.56 6.84 -0.70
CA GLU A 96 -36.53 5.45 -1.13
C GLU A 96 -37.23 5.26 -2.48
N ALA A 97 -38.39 5.90 -2.70
CA ALA A 97 -39.10 5.87 -3.97
C ALA A 97 -38.31 6.55 -5.10
N GLU A 98 -37.70 7.72 -4.84
CA GLU A 98 -36.85 8.42 -5.80
C GLU A 98 -35.59 7.60 -6.15
N ALA A 99 -34.97 6.95 -5.16
CA ALA A 99 -33.82 6.09 -5.38
C ALA A 99 -34.19 4.83 -6.19
N LYS A 100 -35.37 4.25 -5.95
CA LYS A 100 -35.90 3.11 -6.71
C LYS A 100 -36.19 3.48 -8.17
N ALA A 101 -36.83 4.63 -8.41
CA ALA A 101 -37.09 5.14 -9.76
C ALA A 101 -35.79 5.47 -10.51
N TYR A 102 -34.78 6.00 -9.81
CA TYR A 102 -33.45 6.21 -10.38
C TYR A 102 -32.77 4.89 -10.74
N LEU A 103 -32.90 3.86 -9.89
CA LEU A 103 -32.32 2.53 -10.08
C LEU A 103 -32.89 1.79 -11.30
N GLU A 104 -34.21 1.87 -11.49
CA GLU A 104 -34.92 1.26 -12.63
C GLU A 104 -34.48 1.85 -13.99
N ALA A 105 -33.91 3.06 -13.99
CA ALA A 105 -33.39 3.74 -15.19
C ALA A 105 -31.91 3.48 -15.48
N GLN A 106 -31.19 2.72 -14.63
CA GLN A 106 -29.74 2.47 -14.75
C GLN A 106 -29.43 1.10 -15.36
N THR A 107 -28.21 0.90 -15.87
CA THR A 107 -27.79 -0.39 -16.45
C THR A 107 -27.72 -1.49 -15.38
N ALA A 108 -27.82 -2.77 -15.77
CA ALA A 108 -27.76 -3.90 -14.83
C ALA A 108 -26.50 -3.87 -13.92
N LYS A 109 -25.37 -3.37 -14.44
CA LYS A 109 -24.13 -3.17 -13.68
C LYS A 109 -24.26 -2.09 -12.61
N GLU A 110 -24.99 -1.01 -12.89
CA GLU A 110 -25.24 0.09 -11.96
C GLU A 110 -26.28 -0.27 -10.90
N GLN A 111 -27.28 -1.05 -11.28
CA GLN A 111 -28.26 -1.62 -10.35
C GLN A 111 -27.58 -2.53 -9.33
N GLU A 112 -26.69 -3.40 -9.82
CA GLU A 112 -25.90 -4.28 -8.97
C GLU A 112 -24.96 -3.49 -8.05
N ARG A 113 -24.28 -2.44 -8.56
CA ARG A 113 -23.47 -1.56 -7.71
C ARG A 113 -24.29 -0.88 -6.61
N TYR A 114 -25.51 -0.44 -6.91
CA TYR A 114 -26.37 0.22 -5.91
C TYR A 114 -26.89 -0.77 -4.87
N ARG A 115 -27.27 -2.00 -5.27
CA ARG A 115 -27.63 -3.09 -4.34
C ARG A 115 -26.47 -3.40 -3.40
N ILE A 116 -25.27 -3.55 -3.97
CA ILE A 116 -24.01 -3.73 -3.23
C ILE A 116 -23.80 -2.55 -2.27
N GLU A 117 -23.97 -1.30 -2.71
CA GLU A 117 -23.80 -0.11 -1.85
C GLU A 117 -24.80 -0.07 -0.68
N GLN A 118 -26.06 -0.46 -0.89
CA GLN A 118 -27.06 -0.55 0.17
C GLN A 118 -26.75 -1.66 1.18
N GLU A 119 -26.32 -2.82 0.70
CA GLU A 119 -25.83 -3.91 1.55
C GLU A 119 -24.57 -3.51 2.31
N ARG A 120 -23.72 -2.66 1.71
CA ARG A 120 -22.52 -2.10 2.35
C ARG A 120 -22.88 -1.24 3.55
N GLN A 121 -23.86 -0.35 3.37
CA GLN A 121 -24.34 0.53 4.42
C GLN A 121 -24.92 -0.25 5.60
N LYS A 122 -25.71 -1.31 5.33
CA LYS A 122 -26.27 -2.16 6.41
C LYS A 122 -25.19 -2.92 7.19
N ALA A 123 -24.22 -3.52 6.50
CA ALA A 123 -23.12 -4.24 7.16
C ALA A 123 -22.23 -3.29 7.97
N ALA A 124 -21.94 -2.11 7.42
CA ALA A 124 -21.25 -1.01 8.08
C ALA A 124 -21.97 -0.57 9.37
N GLU A 125 -23.28 -0.31 9.30
CA GLU A 125 -24.09 0.11 10.45
C GLU A 125 -24.09 -0.95 11.57
N GLU A 126 -24.16 -2.24 11.22
CA GLU A 126 -24.11 -3.31 12.22
C GLU A 126 -22.75 -3.40 12.90
N ALA A 127 -21.66 -3.24 12.15
CA ALA A 127 -20.31 -3.25 12.71
C ALA A 127 -19.98 -1.96 13.49
N GLU A 128 -20.53 -0.82 13.10
CA GLU A 128 -20.43 0.46 13.83
C GLU A 128 -21.16 0.37 15.18
N LYS A 129 -22.35 -0.23 15.23
CA LYS A 129 -23.07 -0.51 16.50
C LYS A 129 -22.23 -1.36 17.47
N LYS A 130 -21.32 -2.20 16.96
CA LYS A 130 -20.39 -3.01 17.76
C LYS A 130 -19.08 -2.29 18.09
N GLY A 131 -18.89 -1.06 17.63
CA GLY A 131 -17.65 -0.27 17.80
C GLY A 131 -16.46 -0.78 17.00
N GLN A 132 -16.70 -1.53 15.92
CA GLN A 132 -15.66 -2.26 15.16
C GLN A 132 -15.34 -1.64 13.79
N TYR A 133 -16.20 -0.75 13.31
CA TYR A 133 -16.15 -0.17 11.96
C TYR A 133 -16.17 1.35 12.01
N ASN A 134 -15.37 2.00 11.16
CA ASN A 134 -15.37 3.45 10.99
C ASN A 134 -15.39 3.83 9.51
N PRO A 135 -16.55 4.20 8.92
CA PRO A 135 -16.64 4.57 7.51
C PRO A 135 -15.96 5.91 7.18
N SER A 136 -15.67 6.73 8.18
CA SER A 136 -15.12 8.09 8.05
C SER A 136 -13.63 8.17 8.33
N TYR A 137 -12.92 7.04 8.43
CA TYR A 137 -11.49 7.03 8.69
C TYR A 137 -10.72 7.42 7.40
N TYR A 138 -10.66 8.73 7.14
CA TYR A 138 -10.18 9.33 5.88
C TYR A 138 -8.73 8.99 5.53
N ASP A 139 -7.90 8.59 6.50
CA ASP A 139 -6.48 8.30 6.29
C ASP A 139 -6.22 6.90 5.68
N LEU A 140 -7.27 6.08 5.52
CA LEU A 140 -7.18 4.75 4.89
C LEU A 140 -7.98 4.73 3.57
N PRO A 141 -7.41 5.25 2.46
CA PRO A 141 -8.04 5.16 1.16
C PRO A 141 -8.07 3.73 0.63
N ARG A 142 -9.10 3.42 -0.18
CA ARG A 142 -9.17 2.17 -0.96
C ARG A 142 -8.18 2.24 -2.12
N THR A 143 -6.98 1.70 -1.92
CA THR A 143 -5.85 1.81 -2.88
C THR A 143 -5.61 0.57 -3.72
N LEU A 144 -6.09 -0.60 -3.31
CA LEU A 144 -5.86 -1.84 -4.05
C LEU A 144 -6.87 -2.03 -5.19
N GLN A 145 -6.40 -2.63 -6.28
CA GLN A 145 -7.30 -3.18 -7.30
C GLN A 145 -8.14 -4.29 -6.67
N TYR A 146 -9.46 -4.09 -6.67
CA TYR A 146 -10.38 -5.06 -6.07
C TYR A 146 -10.68 -6.21 -7.02
N TYR A 147 -10.60 -7.42 -6.48
CA TYR A 147 -11.10 -8.63 -7.12
C TYR A 147 -12.21 -9.23 -6.26
N SER A 148 -13.31 -9.61 -6.90
CA SER A 148 -14.36 -10.42 -6.27
C SER A 148 -14.23 -11.87 -6.72
N GLN A 149 -14.28 -12.83 -5.81
CA GLN A 149 -14.28 -14.26 -6.17
C GLN A 149 -15.54 -14.64 -6.97
N ARG A 150 -16.59 -13.79 -6.88
CA ARG A 150 -17.88 -13.94 -7.56
C ARG A 150 -17.97 -13.12 -8.86
N ASP A 151 -16.88 -12.53 -9.33
CA ASP A 151 -16.86 -11.81 -10.60
C ASP A 151 -17.29 -12.75 -11.75
N PRO A 152 -18.27 -12.36 -12.59
CA PRO A 152 -18.80 -13.21 -13.66
C PRO A 152 -17.75 -13.75 -14.64
N ARG A 153 -16.59 -13.09 -14.75
CA ARG A 153 -15.49 -13.54 -15.64
C ARG A 153 -14.87 -14.87 -15.21
N TRP A 154 -14.93 -15.21 -13.92
CA TRP A 154 -14.33 -16.44 -13.39
C TRP A 154 -15.18 -17.19 -12.38
N ALA A 155 -16.28 -16.60 -11.88
CA ALA A 155 -17.16 -17.19 -10.87
C ALA A 155 -17.56 -18.65 -11.15
N SER A 156 -17.82 -18.96 -12.42
CA SER A 156 -18.24 -20.30 -12.88
C SER A 156 -17.09 -21.26 -13.18
N HIS A 157 -15.84 -20.82 -13.09
CA HIS A 157 -14.67 -21.67 -13.33
C HIS A 157 -14.60 -22.77 -12.26
N ALA A 158 -14.79 -24.01 -12.69
CA ALA A 158 -14.99 -25.17 -11.82
C ALA A 158 -13.70 -25.97 -11.67
N PHE A 159 -13.45 -26.46 -10.45
CA PHE A 159 -12.29 -27.29 -10.13
C PHE A 159 -12.69 -28.73 -9.87
N ASN A 160 -13.88 -28.95 -9.33
CA ASN A 160 -14.52 -30.26 -9.29
C ASN A 160 -16.05 -30.06 -9.43
N PRO A 161 -16.86 -31.13 -9.54
CA PRO A 161 -18.29 -31.01 -9.79
C PRO A 161 -19.07 -30.20 -8.73
N ALA A 162 -18.51 -30.00 -7.53
CA ALA A 162 -19.13 -29.30 -6.42
C ALA A 162 -18.62 -27.86 -6.21
N TRP A 163 -17.39 -27.54 -6.64
CA TRP A 163 -16.71 -26.29 -6.27
C TRP A 163 -16.18 -25.50 -7.46
N ASN A 164 -16.40 -24.18 -7.40
CA ASN A 164 -15.95 -23.19 -8.36
C ASN A 164 -15.41 -21.95 -7.64
N MET A 165 -14.89 -20.98 -8.40
CA MET A 165 -14.38 -19.72 -7.82
C MET A 165 -15.39 -19.01 -6.92
N ALA A 166 -16.67 -18.96 -7.31
CA ALA A 166 -17.67 -18.21 -6.56
C ALA A 166 -17.87 -18.74 -5.14
N ASN A 167 -17.87 -20.06 -4.94
CA ASN A 167 -18.19 -20.68 -3.65
C ASN A 167 -16.97 -21.15 -2.83
N SER A 168 -15.77 -21.15 -3.40
CA SER A 168 -14.57 -21.65 -2.71
C SER A 168 -13.29 -20.82 -2.96
N GLY A 169 -13.33 -19.82 -3.84
CA GLY A 169 -12.15 -19.09 -4.32
C GLY A 169 -11.69 -17.91 -3.44
N CYS A 170 -12.01 -17.89 -2.14
CA CYS A 170 -11.67 -16.77 -1.26
C CYS A 170 -10.15 -16.54 -1.14
N VAL A 171 -9.38 -17.60 -0.88
CA VAL A 171 -7.91 -17.52 -0.78
C VAL A 171 -7.26 -17.20 -2.13
N PRO A 172 -7.54 -17.89 -3.26
CA PRO A 172 -6.96 -17.53 -4.55
C PRO A 172 -7.23 -16.07 -4.96
N THR A 173 -8.43 -15.56 -4.66
CA THR A 173 -8.79 -14.16 -4.95
C THR A 173 -8.02 -13.20 -4.04
N SER A 174 -7.91 -13.50 -2.75
CA SER A 174 -7.19 -12.68 -1.78
C SER A 174 -5.70 -12.61 -2.09
N LEU A 175 -5.09 -13.74 -2.46
CA LEU A 175 -3.70 -13.83 -2.91
C LEU A 175 -3.48 -13.04 -4.20
N ALA A 176 -4.36 -13.15 -5.18
CA ALA A 176 -4.22 -12.39 -6.42
C ALA A 176 -4.23 -10.88 -6.16
N MET A 177 -5.06 -10.39 -5.24
CA MET A 177 -5.05 -8.99 -4.80
C MET A 177 -3.74 -8.62 -4.11
N ALA A 178 -3.27 -9.44 -3.16
CA ALA A 178 -2.03 -9.17 -2.42
C ALA A 178 -0.77 -9.22 -3.31
N LEU A 179 -0.71 -10.17 -4.25
CA LEU A 179 0.35 -10.27 -5.25
C LEU A 179 0.34 -9.06 -6.21
N THR A 180 -0.85 -8.65 -6.68
CA THR A 180 -0.98 -7.45 -7.52
C THR A 180 -0.54 -6.20 -6.75
N ALA A 181 -0.88 -6.09 -5.46
CA ALA A 181 -0.42 -5.01 -4.59
C ALA A 181 1.11 -4.98 -4.44
N ALA A 182 1.75 -6.15 -4.42
CA ALA A 182 3.21 -6.31 -4.42
C ALA A 182 3.85 -6.08 -5.81
N GLY A 183 3.08 -5.72 -6.83
CA GLY A 183 3.58 -5.49 -8.19
C GLY A 183 3.74 -6.75 -9.04
N ILE A 184 3.10 -7.86 -8.65
CA ILE A 184 3.08 -9.13 -9.37
C ILE A 184 1.68 -9.32 -10.00
N PRO A 185 1.50 -9.04 -11.30
CA PRO A 185 0.20 -9.09 -11.95
C PRO A 185 -0.27 -10.54 -12.12
N VAL A 186 -1.28 -10.95 -11.36
CA VAL A 186 -1.88 -12.29 -11.44
C VAL A 186 -3.39 -12.22 -11.24
N SER A 187 -4.13 -13.09 -11.91
CA SER A 187 -5.59 -13.17 -11.78
C SER A 187 -6.02 -14.18 -10.71
N PRO A 188 -7.22 -14.02 -10.10
CA PRO A 188 -7.75 -15.00 -9.14
C PRO A 188 -7.81 -16.43 -9.69
N VAL A 189 -8.21 -16.61 -10.95
CA VAL A 189 -8.31 -17.94 -11.57
C VAL A 189 -6.93 -18.56 -11.80
N THR A 190 -5.92 -17.76 -12.15
CA THR A 190 -4.53 -18.23 -12.32
C THR A 190 -3.96 -18.78 -11.02
N VAL A 191 -4.17 -18.07 -9.89
CA VAL A 191 -3.76 -18.56 -8.57
C VAL A 191 -4.50 -19.85 -8.21
N ALA A 192 -5.81 -19.90 -8.47
CA ALA A 192 -6.65 -21.06 -8.17
C ALA A 192 -6.27 -22.29 -9.00
N ASP A 193 -5.99 -22.12 -10.29
CA ASP A 193 -5.52 -23.17 -11.19
C ASP A 193 -4.19 -23.75 -10.72
N TYR A 194 -3.21 -22.91 -10.38
CA TYR A 194 -1.95 -23.39 -9.82
C TYR A 194 -2.18 -24.22 -8.55
N LEU A 195 -2.95 -23.69 -7.60
CA LEU A 195 -3.25 -24.41 -6.36
C LEU A 195 -3.94 -25.74 -6.64
N TYR A 196 -4.91 -25.79 -7.56
CA TYR A 196 -5.63 -27.01 -7.87
C TYR A 196 -4.78 -28.03 -8.65
N TYR A 197 -4.12 -27.63 -9.73
CA TYR A 197 -3.47 -28.56 -10.66
C TYR A 197 -2.05 -28.93 -10.24
N ASN A 198 -1.34 -28.06 -9.53
CA ASN A 198 0.07 -28.24 -9.20
C ASN A 198 0.32 -28.56 -7.73
N THR A 199 -0.72 -28.51 -6.88
CA THR A 199 -0.60 -28.75 -5.45
C THR A 199 -1.78 -29.60 -4.96
N ASN A 200 -1.78 -29.98 -3.68
CA ASN A 200 -2.98 -30.53 -3.02
C ASN A 200 -3.74 -29.48 -2.23
N GLU A 201 -3.39 -28.20 -2.41
CA GLU A 201 -3.75 -27.15 -1.48
C GLU A 201 -5.10 -26.47 -1.75
N PHE A 202 -5.91 -26.96 -2.69
CA PHE A 202 -7.20 -26.34 -3.04
C PHE A 202 -8.22 -27.36 -3.55
N ASN A 203 -9.42 -27.39 -2.95
CA ASN A 203 -10.59 -28.14 -3.41
C ASN A 203 -10.39 -29.65 -3.70
N LYS A 204 -9.45 -30.30 -3.01
CA LYS A 204 -9.20 -31.75 -3.13
C LYS A 204 -9.54 -32.51 -1.87
N GLN A 205 -8.97 -32.11 -0.73
CA GLN A 205 -9.16 -32.76 0.57
C GLN A 205 -10.10 -31.97 1.49
N TYR A 206 -10.42 -30.74 1.12
CA TYR A 206 -11.20 -29.77 1.87
C TYR A 206 -11.77 -28.75 0.88
N ILE A 207 -12.67 -27.89 1.37
CA ILE A 207 -13.28 -26.82 0.59
C ILE A 207 -12.42 -25.57 0.76
N GLY A 208 -12.05 -24.92 -0.34
CA GLY A 208 -11.14 -23.78 -0.29
C GLY A 208 -9.67 -24.20 -0.19
N THR A 209 -8.84 -23.32 0.36
CA THR A 209 -7.37 -23.43 0.40
C THR A 209 -6.85 -23.41 1.83
N THR A 210 -5.81 -24.18 2.12
CA THR A 210 -5.12 -24.18 3.42
C THR A 210 -4.23 -22.95 3.65
N GLY A 211 -3.77 -22.77 4.90
CA GLY A 211 -2.67 -21.86 5.21
C GLY A 211 -1.39 -22.16 4.44
N VAL A 212 -1.01 -23.43 4.29
CA VAL A 212 0.17 -23.83 3.49
C VAL A 212 -0.01 -23.43 2.02
N GLY A 213 -1.23 -23.58 1.49
CA GLY A 213 -1.60 -23.10 0.15
C GLY A 213 -1.28 -21.63 -0.07
N ILE A 214 -1.49 -20.78 0.95
CA ILE A 214 -1.16 -19.35 0.89
C ILE A 214 0.33 -19.15 0.64
N ARG A 215 1.19 -19.80 1.43
CA ARG A 215 2.64 -19.69 1.28
C ARG A 215 3.11 -20.19 -0.09
N ILE A 216 2.74 -21.41 -0.47
CA ILE A 216 3.30 -22.02 -1.69
C ILE A 216 2.83 -21.30 -2.97
N ALA A 217 1.64 -20.71 -2.96
CA ALA A 217 1.18 -19.88 -4.07
C ALA A 217 1.93 -18.54 -4.11
N ALA A 218 2.13 -17.87 -2.97
CA ALA A 218 2.91 -16.64 -2.93
C ALA A 218 4.35 -16.86 -3.46
N GLU A 219 5.02 -17.91 -2.99
CA GLU A 219 6.38 -18.29 -3.41
C GLU A 219 6.47 -18.63 -4.89
N HIS A 220 5.48 -19.37 -5.41
CA HIS A 220 5.43 -19.70 -6.83
C HIS A 220 5.42 -18.46 -7.74
N TYR A 221 4.72 -17.40 -7.34
CA TYR A 221 4.62 -16.16 -8.10
C TYR A 221 5.74 -15.15 -7.79
N GLY A 222 6.77 -15.54 -7.04
CA GLY A 222 7.92 -14.68 -6.74
C GLY A 222 7.69 -13.70 -5.57
N ALA A 223 6.77 -14.01 -4.66
CA ALA A 223 6.58 -13.31 -3.40
C ALA A 223 6.98 -14.19 -2.20
N THR A 224 7.21 -13.58 -1.05
CA THR A 224 7.28 -14.28 0.23
C THR A 224 5.93 -14.21 0.94
N SER A 225 5.66 -15.21 1.77
CA SER A 225 4.57 -15.22 2.74
C SER A 225 5.17 -15.24 4.14
N THR A 226 5.06 -14.11 4.86
CA THR A 226 5.55 -14.00 6.24
C THR A 226 4.41 -14.28 7.22
N ASN A 227 4.60 -15.28 8.09
CA ASN A 227 3.61 -15.64 9.10
C ASN A 227 3.55 -14.62 10.23
N LEU A 228 2.38 -14.05 10.47
CA LEU A 228 2.14 -13.08 11.53
C LEU A 228 1.40 -13.78 12.69
N MET A 229 2.15 -14.09 13.74
CA MET A 229 1.73 -14.90 14.89
C MET A 229 1.18 -14.07 16.05
N SER A 230 1.25 -12.74 15.97
CA SER A 230 0.68 -11.83 16.97
C SER A 230 0.00 -10.63 16.34
N GLN A 231 -0.95 -10.04 17.07
CA GLN A 231 -1.60 -8.79 16.64
C GLN A 231 -0.57 -7.67 16.43
N GLN A 232 0.51 -7.65 17.21
CA GLN A 232 1.59 -6.69 17.04
C GLN A 232 2.31 -6.88 15.70
N GLN A 233 2.65 -8.13 15.33
CA GLN A 233 3.26 -8.41 14.02
C GLN A 233 2.34 -8.03 12.86
N LEU A 234 1.03 -8.24 13.01
CA LEU A 234 0.03 -7.77 12.04
C LEU A 234 0.06 -6.25 11.87
N VAL A 235 0.05 -5.50 12.98
CA VAL A 235 0.15 -4.03 12.95
C VAL A 235 1.46 -3.59 12.30
N GLU A 236 2.59 -4.18 12.66
CA GLU A 236 3.90 -3.83 12.11
C GLU A 236 3.98 -4.09 10.60
N ALA A 237 3.44 -5.20 10.11
CA ALA A 237 3.40 -5.51 8.69
C ALA A 237 2.55 -4.49 7.90
N LEU A 238 1.34 -4.20 8.38
CA LEU A 238 0.45 -3.25 7.74
C LEU A 238 1.02 -1.81 7.78
N ALA A 239 1.70 -1.43 8.87
CA ALA A 239 2.38 -0.13 8.99
C ALA A 239 3.57 0.01 8.03
N LYS A 240 4.23 -1.11 7.67
CA LYS A 240 5.26 -1.15 6.62
C LYS A 240 4.68 -1.11 5.19
N GLY A 241 3.35 -1.07 5.05
CA GLY A 241 2.67 -1.10 3.76
C GLY A 241 2.56 -2.50 3.15
N GLN A 242 2.85 -3.56 3.91
CA GLN A 242 2.68 -4.93 3.43
C GLN A 242 1.18 -5.28 3.39
N THR A 243 0.74 -5.88 2.30
CA THR A 243 -0.63 -6.41 2.18
C THR A 243 -0.71 -7.76 2.86
N VAL A 244 -1.77 -7.99 3.64
CA VAL A 244 -1.94 -9.22 4.44
C VAL A 244 -3.15 -9.99 3.94
N VAL A 245 -2.98 -11.29 3.68
CA VAL A 245 -4.09 -12.24 3.53
C VAL A 245 -4.42 -12.82 4.90
N ALA A 246 -5.68 -12.71 5.31
CA ALA A 246 -6.13 -13.12 6.65
C ALA A 246 -7.25 -14.15 6.56
N ALA A 247 -7.10 -15.26 7.29
CA ALA A 247 -8.15 -16.25 7.52
C ALA A 247 -8.96 -15.87 8.77
N VAL A 248 -10.24 -15.57 8.56
CA VAL A 248 -11.20 -15.16 9.59
C VAL A 248 -12.27 -16.22 9.76
N GLY A 249 -12.71 -16.42 11.00
CA GLY A 249 -13.77 -17.34 11.38
C GLY A 249 -15.14 -16.64 11.52
N PRO A 250 -16.11 -17.30 12.16
CA PRO A 250 -17.46 -16.79 12.33
C PRO A 250 -17.51 -15.37 12.90
N GLY A 251 -18.26 -14.49 12.22
CA GLY A 251 -18.39 -13.08 12.61
C GLY A 251 -18.79 -12.19 11.45
N ASN A 252 -18.10 -11.06 11.32
CA ASN A 252 -18.41 -10.02 10.34
C ASN A 252 -18.21 -10.50 8.88
N TRP A 253 -17.28 -11.42 8.65
CA TRP A 253 -16.86 -11.84 7.30
C TRP A 253 -17.15 -13.31 6.98
N ALA A 254 -17.25 -14.19 7.98
CA ALA A 254 -17.62 -15.59 7.77
C ALA A 254 -18.91 -15.96 8.55
N PRO A 255 -19.80 -16.79 8.00
CA PRO A 255 -20.97 -17.28 8.71
C PRO A 255 -20.59 -18.27 9.83
N ALA A 256 -21.55 -18.57 10.70
CA ALA A 256 -21.37 -19.59 11.73
C ALA A 256 -20.98 -20.94 11.12
N GLY A 257 -19.92 -21.56 11.65
CA GLY A 257 -19.43 -22.86 11.20
C GLY A 257 -18.56 -22.83 9.92
N ALA A 258 -18.15 -21.66 9.44
CA ALA A 258 -17.25 -21.52 8.31
C ALA A 258 -16.11 -20.53 8.60
N SER A 259 -15.05 -20.62 7.81
CA SER A 259 -14.00 -19.61 7.70
C SER A 259 -14.08 -18.89 6.34
N HIS A 260 -13.37 -17.77 6.24
CA HIS A 260 -13.26 -16.97 5.03
C HIS A 260 -11.90 -16.29 4.95
N ALA A 261 -11.44 -15.98 3.74
CA ALA A 261 -10.22 -15.20 3.53
C ALA A 261 -10.54 -13.77 3.10
N ILE A 262 -9.89 -12.81 3.73
CA ILE A 262 -9.99 -11.37 3.44
C ILE A 262 -8.60 -10.77 3.21
N VAL A 263 -8.55 -9.58 2.62
CA VAL A 263 -7.30 -8.83 2.41
C VAL A 263 -7.27 -7.60 3.30
N LEU A 264 -6.14 -7.36 3.96
CA LEU A 264 -5.90 -6.19 4.81
C LEU A 264 -4.82 -5.33 4.17
N ASN A 265 -5.05 -4.02 4.07
CA ASN A 265 -4.08 -3.10 3.48
C ASN A 265 -4.07 -1.74 4.17
N GLY A 266 -2.87 -1.25 4.43
CA GLY A 266 -2.65 0.01 5.14
C GLY A 266 -2.93 -0.08 6.64
N TYR A 267 -2.40 0.86 7.39
CA TYR A 267 -2.58 0.95 8.83
C TYR A 267 -2.61 2.40 9.28
N SER A 268 -3.56 2.74 10.16
CA SER A 268 -3.58 4.05 10.79
C SER A 268 -4.43 4.03 12.06
N ASN A 269 -3.88 4.54 13.18
CA ASN A 269 -4.46 4.57 14.53
C ASN A 269 -5.23 3.30 14.95
N GLY A 270 -4.66 2.12 14.72
CA GLY A 270 -5.28 0.84 15.10
C GLY A 270 -6.29 0.29 14.09
N TYR A 271 -6.54 1.00 12.99
CA TYR A 271 -7.40 0.57 11.89
C TYR A 271 -6.59 0.09 10.69
N THR A 272 -7.20 -0.79 9.90
CA THR A 272 -6.73 -1.20 8.56
C THR A 272 -7.91 -1.24 7.60
N TYR A 273 -7.66 -1.12 6.29
CA TYR A 273 -8.71 -1.30 5.29
C TYR A 273 -8.85 -2.78 4.94
N VAL A 274 -10.04 -3.33 5.19
CA VAL A 274 -10.44 -4.69 4.82
C VAL A 274 -11.03 -4.68 3.42
N TYR A 275 -10.63 -5.65 2.60
CA TYR A 275 -11.28 -6.00 1.35
C TYR A 275 -11.87 -7.40 1.49
N ASP A 276 -13.20 -7.50 1.51
CA ASP A 276 -13.88 -8.79 1.46
C ASP A 276 -14.09 -9.19 -0.01
N VAL A 277 -13.38 -10.26 -0.41
CA VAL A 277 -13.39 -10.80 -1.77
C VAL A 277 -14.70 -11.53 -2.11
N TYR A 278 -15.49 -11.93 -1.12
CA TYR A 278 -16.81 -12.53 -1.33
C TYR A 278 -17.88 -11.47 -1.54
N SER A 279 -17.81 -10.38 -0.78
CA SER A 279 -18.77 -9.28 -0.86
C SER A 279 -18.12 -7.94 -0.52
N ASP A 280 -17.98 -7.06 -1.52
CA ASP A 280 -17.36 -5.72 -1.32
C ASP A 280 -18.12 -4.85 -0.29
N THR A 281 -19.34 -5.25 0.04
CA THR A 281 -20.19 -4.63 1.04
C THR A 281 -19.66 -4.75 2.45
N ARG A 282 -18.78 -5.72 2.70
CA ARG A 282 -18.12 -5.92 3.99
C ARG A 282 -16.70 -5.38 4.02
N SER A 283 -16.29 -4.67 2.96
CA SER A 283 -15.02 -3.94 2.87
C SER A 283 -15.12 -2.59 3.59
N GLY A 284 -13.99 -2.10 4.09
CA GLY A 284 -13.86 -0.76 4.70
C GLY A 284 -12.86 -0.72 5.85
N ALA A 285 -12.85 0.36 6.66
CA ALA A 285 -11.88 0.52 7.74
C ALA A 285 -12.38 -0.13 9.05
N PHE A 286 -11.61 -1.10 9.55
CA PHE A 286 -11.92 -1.86 10.78
C PHE A 286 -10.74 -1.87 11.74
N LEU A 287 -11.03 -1.99 13.04
CA LEU A 287 -10.01 -2.17 14.06
C LEU A 287 -9.23 -3.47 13.85
N VAL A 288 -7.90 -3.38 13.85
CA VAL A 288 -7.01 -4.54 13.75
C VAL A 288 -7.28 -5.54 14.87
N SER A 289 -7.57 -5.08 16.08
CA SER A 289 -7.95 -5.93 17.22
C SER A 289 -9.27 -6.68 16.98
N SER A 290 -10.26 -6.06 16.33
CA SER A 290 -11.54 -6.70 16.00
C SER A 290 -11.35 -7.81 14.98
N ILE A 291 -10.50 -7.59 13.96
CA ILE A 291 -10.14 -8.60 12.96
C ILE A 291 -9.37 -9.74 13.63
N TRP A 292 -8.37 -9.41 14.45
CA TRP A 292 -7.55 -10.39 15.16
C TRP A 292 -8.38 -11.32 16.06
N ASN A 293 -9.40 -10.79 16.72
CA ASN A 293 -10.31 -11.56 17.57
C ASN A 293 -11.31 -12.42 16.80
N GLN A 294 -11.47 -12.18 15.49
CA GLN A 294 -12.30 -12.97 14.58
C GLN A 294 -11.46 -13.87 13.66
N ARG A 295 -10.19 -14.11 13.98
CA ARG A 295 -9.34 -15.05 13.25
C ARG A 295 -9.95 -16.45 13.25
N SER A 296 -9.70 -17.22 12.19
CA SER A 296 -10.25 -18.58 12.07
C SER A 296 -9.80 -19.48 13.23
N SER A 297 -10.63 -20.46 13.56
CA SER A 297 -10.28 -21.57 14.46
C SER A 297 -10.16 -22.90 13.71
N ASP A 298 -10.30 -22.89 12.39
CA ASP A 298 -10.18 -24.11 11.57
C ASP A 298 -8.71 -24.57 11.51
N PRO A 299 -8.38 -25.82 11.87
CA PRO A 299 -7.03 -26.35 11.76
C PRO A 299 -6.44 -26.31 10.34
N VAL A 300 -7.28 -26.37 9.30
CA VAL A 300 -6.86 -26.33 7.89
C VAL A 300 -6.32 -24.94 7.53
N ASP A 301 -6.91 -23.89 8.09
CA ASP A 301 -6.45 -22.50 7.89
C ASP A 301 -5.13 -22.23 8.61
N ALA A 302 -4.95 -22.84 9.79
CA ALA A 302 -3.77 -22.66 10.63
C ALA A 302 -2.62 -23.65 10.33
N ASN A 303 -2.74 -24.45 9.27
CA ASN A 303 -1.80 -25.56 9.02
C ASN A 303 -0.40 -25.12 8.54
N ASP A 304 -0.17 -23.82 8.37
CA ASP A 304 1.16 -23.25 8.12
C ASP A 304 1.81 -22.72 9.40
N GLY A 305 2.22 -23.63 10.29
CA GLY A 305 2.88 -23.26 11.54
C GLY A 305 1.99 -22.48 12.52
N GLY A 306 0.67 -22.60 12.41
CA GLY A 306 -0.31 -21.89 13.25
C GLY A 306 -0.68 -20.50 12.76
N ALA A 307 -0.17 -20.06 11.60
CA ALA A 307 -0.44 -18.74 11.06
C ALA A 307 -1.85 -18.64 10.46
N LEU A 308 -2.52 -17.52 10.71
CA LEU A 308 -3.81 -17.16 10.11
C LEU A 308 -3.74 -15.83 9.34
N PHE A 309 -2.57 -15.19 9.38
CA PHE A 309 -2.30 -13.90 8.79
C PHE A 309 -0.94 -14.01 8.08
N HIS A 310 -0.94 -13.74 6.78
CA HIS A 310 0.23 -13.87 5.93
C HIS A 310 0.50 -12.53 5.25
N ALA A 311 1.62 -11.88 5.62
CA ALA A 311 2.09 -10.70 4.91
C ALA A 311 2.75 -11.12 3.59
N ILE A 312 2.20 -10.64 2.48
CA ILE A 312 2.70 -10.94 1.13
C ILE A 312 3.62 -9.80 0.71
N THR A 313 4.86 -10.13 0.34
CA THR A 313 5.85 -9.16 -0.11
C THR A 313 6.57 -9.70 -1.33
N LYS A 314 6.80 -8.87 -2.35
CA LYS A 314 7.60 -9.29 -3.50
C LYS A 314 9.01 -9.67 -3.04
N VAL A 315 9.55 -10.77 -3.57
CA VAL A 315 10.97 -11.06 -3.38
C VAL A 315 11.74 -10.03 -4.20
N GLU A 316 12.41 -9.09 -3.52
CA GLU A 316 13.40 -8.25 -4.17
C GLU A 316 14.56 -9.15 -4.60
N VAL A 317 14.75 -9.30 -5.91
CA VAL A 317 15.93 -9.98 -6.44
C VAL A 317 17.11 -9.06 -6.15
N VAL A 318 17.93 -9.43 -5.16
CA VAL A 318 19.20 -8.71 -4.89
C VAL A 318 20.10 -8.97 -6.10
N LYS A 319 20.11 -8.02 -7.03
CA LYS A 319 20.97 -8.07 -8.21
C LYS A 319 22.41 -7.90 -7.77
N THR A 320 23.27 -8.81 -8.19
CA THR A 320 24.70 -8.69 -7.95
C THR A 320 25.37 -8.04 -9.14
N GLU A 321 26.39 -7.25 -8.87
CA GLU A 321 27.24 -6.66 -9.89
C GLU A 321 28.68 -7.02 -9.59
N ASP A 322 29.45 -7.34 -10.63
CA ASP A 322 30.87 -7.58 -10.50
C ASP A 322 31.69 -7.07 -11.69
N THR A 323 33.00 -6.97 -11.45
CA THR A 323 34.01 -6.63 -12.45
C THR A 323 35.20 -7.57 -12.37
N ILE A 324 35.69 -7.98 -13.54
CA ILE A 324 36.97 -8.69 -13.71
C ILE A 324 37.88 -7.95 -14.70
N TRP A 325 39.18 -8.03 -14.44
CA TRP A 325 40.24 -7.50 -15.28
C TRP A 325 41.07 -8.67 -15.81
N VAL A 326 41.09 -8.86 -17.12
CA VAL A 326 41.75 -9.99 -17.77
C VAL A 326 42.67 -9.54 -18.89
N ASP A 327 43.69 -10.33 -19.21
CA ASP A 327 44.45 -10.14 -20.45
C ASP A 327 43.70 -10.68 -21.68
N GLU A 328 44.27 -10.50 -22.87
CA GLU A 328 43.73 -11.02 -24.14
C GLU A 328 43.59 -12.56 -24.17
N ALA A 329 44.31 -13.29 -23.30
CA ALA A 329 44.19 -14.74 -23.15
C ALA A 329 43.14 -15.16 -22.10
N GLY A 330 42.53 -14.20 -21.39
CA GLY A 330 41.56 -14.43 -20.32
C GLY A 330 42.18 -14.65 -18.94
N SER A 331 43.48 -14.46 -18.77
CA SER A 331 44.16 -14.58 -17.47
C SER A 331 43.78 -13.39 -16.58
N VAL A 332 43.41 -13.67 -15.33
CA VAL A 332 43.00 -12.65 -14.37
C VAL A 332 44.21 -11.80 -13.93
N LEU A 333 44.14 -10.49 -14.17
CA LEU A 333 45.19 -9.51 -13.84
C LEU A 333 45.00 -8.88 -12.45
N ARG A 334 43.77 -8.87 -11.94
CA ARG A 334 43.39 -8.30 -10.64
C ARG A 334 42.23 -9.09 -10.05
N ALA A 335 42.16 -9.14 -8.71
CA ALA A 335 41.06 -9.80 -8.02
C ALA A 335 39.69 -9.23 -8.48
N LYS A 336 38.71 -10.13 -8.61
CA LYS A 336 37.32 -9.77 -8.89
C LYS A 336 36.78 -8.85 -7.81
N GLU A 337 36.05 -7.81 -8.21
CA GLU A 337 35.44 -6.85 -7.30
C GLU A 337 33.93 -6.73 -7.53
N ASN A 338 33.21 -6.27 -6.50
CA ASN A 338 31.78 -5.98 -6.60
C ASN A 338 31.55 -4.62 -7.29
N GLY A 339 30.42 -4.51 -7.98
CA GLY A 339 30.02 -3.34 -8.76
C GLY A 339 30.52 -3.40 -10.21
N THR A 340 29.89 -2.64 -11.10
CA THR A 340 30.37 -2.43 -12.47
C THR A 340 31.39 -1.31 -12.54
N LYS A 341 32.63 -1.63 -12.87
CA LYS A 341 33.75 -0.69 -13.01
C LYS A 341 34.30 -0.78 -14.43
N LEU A 342 33.67 -0.04 -15.31
CA LEU A 342 34.04 -0.03 -16.73
C LEU A 342 35.30 0.81 -16.93
N ASP A 343 36.33 0.23 -17.54
CA ASP A 343 37.57 0.95 -17.88
C ASP A 343 37.44 1.52 -19.31
N ASN A 344 36.91 2.73 -19.43
CA ASN A 344 36.67 3.39 -20.72
C ASN A 344 37.00 4.91 -20.71
N ASP A 345 37.69 5.38 -19.68
CA ASP A 345 38.05 6.78 -19.51
C ASP A 345 39.34 7.17 -20.28
N GLY A 346 39.95 6.18 -20.95
CA GLY A 346 41.18 6.33 -21.73
C GLY A 346 42.46 6.19 -20.91
N ILE A 347 42.36 5.87 -19.61
CA ILE A 347 43.48 5.61 -18.72
C ILE A 347 43.33 4.21 -18.14
N SER A 348 44.24 3.31 -18.50
CA SER A 348 44.20 1.93 -18.00
C SER A 348 44.25 1.85 -16.47
N ASP A 349 43.29 1.14 -15.89
CA ASP A 349 43.26 0.76 -14.47
C ASP A 349 44.42 -0.19 -14.08
N ILE A 350 45.04 -0.85 -15.06
CA ILE A 350 46.09 -1.84 -14.85
C ILE A 350 47.45 -1.27 -15.32
N PRO A 351 48.38 -0.97 -14.38
CA PRO A 351 49.70 -0.45 -14.73
C PRO A 351 50.47 -1.38 -15.67
N GLY A 352 51.06 -0.82 -16.74
CA GLY A 352 51.80 -1.57 -17.74
C GLY A 352 50.94 -2.26 -18.80
N TYR A 353 49.64 -2.00 -18.81
CA TYR A 353 48.70 -2.51 -19.80
C TYR A 353 47.92 -1.37 -20.46
N SER A 354 47.44 -1.60 -21.68
CA SER A 354 46.48 -0.76 -22.38
C SER A 354 45.13 -1.47 -22.46
N VAL A 355 44.04 -0.69 -22.45
CA VAL A 355 42.68 -1.23 -22.55
C VAL A 355 42.39 -1.66 -23.98
N VAL A 356 41.97 -2.91 -24.17
CA VAL A 356 41.52 -3.44 -25.46
C VAL A 356 40.01 -3.29 -25.59
N SER A 357 39.26 -3.68 -24.54
CA SER A 357 37.81 -3.56 -24.52
C SER A 357 37.28 -3.56 -23.09
N ALA A 358 36.17 -2.87 -22.87
CA ALA A 358 35.43 -2.89 -21.62
C ALA A 358 33.94 -3.12 -21.93
N THR A 359 33.36 -4.18 -21.40
CA THR A 359 31.97 -4.57 -21.70
C THR A 359 31.22 -4.93 -20.44
N THR A 360 29.97 -4.46 -20.32
CA THR A 360 29.03 -4.88 -19.28
C THR A 360 27.89 -5.69 -19.90
N THR A 361 27.60 -6.85 -19.31
CA THR A 361 26.50 -7.73 -19.71
C THR A 361 25.51 -7.91 -18.55
N THR A 362 24.25 -8.22 -18.86
CA THR A 362 23.22 -8.52 -17.87
C THR A 362 22.71 -9.94 -18.09
N ASP A 363 22.72 -10.77 -17.06
CA ASP A 363 22.23 -12.15 -17.12
C ASP A 363 20.69 -12.23 -17.05
N GLU A 364 20.13 -13.43 -17.21
CA GLU A 364 18.68 -13.68 -17.14
C GLU A 364 18.06 -13.33 -15.78
N ASN A 365 18.87 -13.32 -14.72
CA ASN A 365 18.47 -12.97 -13.36
C ASN A 365 18.60 -11.46 -13.08
N GLY A 366 19.11 -10.69 -14.04
CA GLY A 366 19.34 -9.25 -13.92
C GLY A 366 20.64 -8.87 -13.21
N ASN A 367 21.57 -9.81 -12.99
CA ASN A 367 22.91 -9.54 -12.48
C ASN A 367 23.77 -8.93 -13.58
N MET A 368 24.69 -8.03 -13.21
CA MET A 368 25.57 -7.36 -14.17
C MET A 368 27.01 -7.84 -14.03
N HIS A 369 27.62 -8.20 -15.15
CA HIS A 369 29.01 -8.65 -15.23
C HIS A 369 29.81 -7.73 -16.13
N THR A 370 30.83 -7.08 -15.57
CA THR A 370 31.75 -6.22 -16.31
C THR A 370 33.08 -6.93 -16.55
N VAL A 371 33.53 -6.94 -17.80
CA VAL A 371 34.80 -7.51 -18.21
C VAL A 371 35.63 -6.43 -18.89
N ASN A 372 36.76 -6.10 -18.27
CA ASN A 372 37.79 -5.24 -18.86
C ASN A 372 38.94 -6.14 -19.36
N THR A 373 39.23 -6.05 -20.66
CA THR A 373 40.27 -6.82 -21.34
C THR A 373 41.44 -5.91 -21.67
N TYR A 374 42.65 -6.38 -21.37
CA TYR A 374 43.88 -5.59 -21.43
C TYR A 374 44.96 -6.24 -22.30
N HIS A 375 45.74 -5.38 -22.96
CA HIS A 375 46.94 -5.75 -23.69
C HIS A 375 48.17 -5.35 -22.89
N ARG A 376 49.12 -6.28 -22.70
CA ARG A 376 50.36 -6.01 -21.97
C ARG A 376 51.28 -5.17 -22.86
N ILE A 377 51.60 -3.95 -22.41
CA ILE A 377 52.47 -3.05 -23.17
C ILE A 377 53.89 -3.62 -23.16
N VAL A 378 54.43 -3.88 -24.36
CA VAL A 378 55.78 -4.39 -24.55
C VAL A 378 56.65 -3.39 -25.29
N THR A 379 57.93 -3.34 -24.92
CA THR A 379 58.96 -2.69 -25.72
C THR A 379 59.78 -3.77 -26.41
N THR A 380 59.99 -3.65 -27.72
CA THR A 380 60.80 -4.61 -28.48
C THR A 380 61.91 -3.91 -29.24
N THR A 381 63.07 -4.57 -29.34
CA THR A 381 64.21 -4.10 -30.12
C THR A 381 64.47 -5.02 -31.31
N VAL A 382 64.72 -4.41 -32.47
CA VAL A 382 65.01 -5.06 -33.74
C VAL A 382 66.30 -4.48 -34.32
N TRP A 383 67.16 -5.34 -34.86
CA TRP A 383 68.34 -4.95 -35.62
C TRP A 383 68.12 -5.35 -37.07
N GLN A 384 68.14 -4.38 -37.98
CA GLN A 384 67.89 -4.61 -39.40
C GLN A 384 68.83 -3.79 -40.29
N ASP A 385 69.03 -4.22 -41.54
CA ASP A 385 69.72 -3.39 -42.53
C ASP A 385 68.80 -2.30 -43.15
N GLU A 386 69.37 -1.45 -44.01
CA GLU A 386 68.64 -0.42 -44.77
C GLU A 386 67.50 -0.97 -45.64
N GLN A 387 67.57 -2.25 -46.02
CA GLN A 387 66.56 -2.95 -46.82
C GLN A 387 65.49 -3.64 -45.96
N GLY A 388 65.63 -3.61 -44.63
CA GLY A 388 64.71 -4.23 -43.67
C GLY A 388 65.01 -5.71 -43.37
N THR A 389 66.15 -6.25 -43.79
CA THR A 389 66.59 -7.60 -43.46
C THR A 389 66.96 -7.66 -41.98
N ILE A 390 66.39 -8.61 -41.24
CA ILE A 390 66.70 -8.80 -39.81
C ILE A 390 68.11 -9.37 -39.64
N LEU A 391 68.98 -8.65 -38.94
CA LEU A 391 70.39 -9.00 -38.72
C LEU A 391 70.62 -9.75 -37.39
N LYS A 392 69.71 -9.58 -36.42
CA LYS A 392 69.74 -10.23 -35.11
C LYS A 392 68.32 -10.50 -34.64
N THR A 393 68.13 -11.61 -33.92
CA THR A 393 66.82 -12.01 -33.40
C THR A 393 66.15 -10.85 -32.63
N LYS A 394 64.90 -10.55 -32.99
CA LYS A 394 64.07 -9.59 -32.26
C LYS A 394 63.94 -10.02 -30.80
N ILE A 395 64.09 -9.08 -29.88
CA ILE A 395 63.91 -9.33 -28.45
C ILE A 395 62.91 -8.36 -27.82
N GLU A 396 62.32 -8.75 -26.70
CA GLU A 396 61.64 -7.83 -25.78
C GLU A 396 62.70 -7.10 -24.94
N GLY A 397 62.60 -5.77 -24.84
CA GLY A 397 63.55 -4.91 -24.16
C GLY A 397 63.85 -3.62 -24.93
N ASN A 398 64.40 -2.65 -24.20
CA ASN A 398 64.83 -1.35 -24.70
C ASN A 398 66.35 -1.34 -24.90
N MET A 399 66.83 -1.65 -26.12
CA MET A 399 68.26 -1.75 -26.45
C MET A 399 68.63 -0.92 -27.69
N PRO A 400 68.60 0.41 -27.62
CA PRO A 400 69.10 1.25 -28.69
C PRO A 400 70.63 1.12 -28.77
N ASP A 401 71.18 0.87 -29.95
CA ASP A 401 72.62 0.86 -30.20
C ASP A 401 73.12 2.32 -30.20
N ASN A 402 73.50 2.86 -29.05
CA ASN A 402 73.85 4.29 -28.92
C ASN A 402 75.14 4.53 -28.13
N ASP A 403 75.96 3.50 -27.94
CA ASP A 403 77.21 3.55 -27.20
C ASP A 403 78.44 3.81 -28.11
N ASN A 404 78.19 4.11 -29.40
CA ASN A 404 79.18 4.27 -30.47
C ASN A 404 79.98 3.00 -30.79
N VAL A 405 79.54 1.82 -30.35
CA VAL A 405 80.10 0.52 -30.69
C VAL A 405 79.00 -0.32 -31.32
N SER A 406 79.13 -0.65 -32.60
CA SER A 406 78.05 -1.39 -33.27
C SER A 406 77.77 -2.74 -32.62
N ASP A 407 76.50 -2.98 -32.31
CA ASP A 407 75.97 -4.26 -31.81
C ASP A 407 76.12 -5.41 -32.82
N ILE A 408 76.33 -5.08 -34.10
CA ILE A 408 76.37 -6.03 -35.22
C ILE A 408 77.75 -5.99 -35.88
N ALA A 409 78.52 -7.06 -35.68
CA ALA A 409 79.86 -7.18 -36.23
C ALA A 409 79.87 -7.04 -37.77
N GLY A 410 80.73 -6.15 -38.28
CA GLY A 410 80.85 -5.88 -39.72
C GLY A 410 79.82 -4.88 -40.27
N TYR A 411 79.05 -4.23 -39.40
CA TYR A 411 78.07 -3.22 -39.76
C TYR A 411 78.33 -1.91 -39.00
N ILE A 412 77.82 -0.82 -39.54
CA ILE A 412 77.84 0.53 -38.96
C ILE A 412 76.39 0.94 -38.75
N LEU A 413 76.06 1.43 -37.56
CA LEU A 413 74.74 1.98 -37.26
C LEU A 413 74.50 3.26 -38.07
N LEU A 414 73.33 3.36 -38.69
CA LEU A 414 72.89 4.55 -39.41
C LEU A 414 71.86 5.36 -38.64
N GLU A 415 70.85 4.69 -38.09
CA GLU A 415 69.67 5.34 -37.53
C GLU A 415 69.04 4.46 -36.47
N ILE A 416 68.49 5.09 -35.43
CA ILE A 416 67.62 4.44 -34.44
C ILE A 416 66.22 5.04 -34.60
N LYS A 417 65.23 4.20 -34.91
CA LYS A 417 63.82 4.62 -34.94
C LYS A 417 63.08 4.08 -33.74
N THR A 418 62.33 4.95 -33.08
CA THR A 418 61.38 4.56 -32.02
C THR A 418 59.97 4.80 -32.51
N ILE A 419 59.19 3.73 -32.63
CA ILE A 419 57.80 3.75 -33.07
C ILE A 419 56.91 3.35 -31.90
N LYS A 420 55.88 4.15 -31.59
CA LYS A 420 54.84 3.79 -30.63
C LYS A 420 53.60 3.35 -31.40
N ASP A 421 53.14 2.14 -31.13
CA ASP A 421 51.96 1.55 -31.75
C ASP A 421 50.68 1.98 -30.98
N PRO A 422 49.48 1.95 -31.61
CA PRO A 422 48.23 2.39 -30.95
C PRO A 422 47.85 1.60 -29.70
N ASN A 423 48.30 0.35 -29.58
CA ASN A 423 48.13 -0.50 -28.39
C ASN A 423 49.11 -0.13 -27.26
N GLY A 424 49.94 0.90 -27.42
CA GLY A 424 50.92 1.36 -26.44
C GLY A 424 52.30 0.71 -26.58
N ASP A 425 52.45 -0.33 -27.41
CA ASP A 425 53.74 -0.98 -27.63
C ASP A 425 54.76 -0.03 -28.20
N THR A 426 56.03 -0.27 -27.87
CA THR A 426 57.15 0.50 -28.40
C THR A 426 58.09 -0.41 -29.18
N ARG A 427 58.45 -0.02 -30.39
CA ARG A 427 59.42 -0.72 -31.24
C ARG A 427 60.63 0.16 -31.47
N ILE A 428 61.79 -0.33 -31.06
CA ILE A 428 63.09 0.29 -31.30
C ILE A 428 63.74 -0.46 -32.44
N ILE A 429 64.12 0.26 -33.48
CA ILE A 429 64.69 -0.30 -34.69
C ILE A 429 66.07 0.32 -34.89
N ASN A 430 67.10 -0.49 -34.66
CA ASN A 430 68.48 -0.15 -34.99
C ASN A 430 68.71 -0.51 -36.47
N ILE A 431 69.00 0.50 -37.31
CA ILE A 431 69.17 0.37 -38.75
C ILE A 431 70.66 0.43 -39.08
N TYR A 432 71.16 -0.57 -39.79
CA TYR A 432 72.58 -0.75 -40.06
C TYR A 432 72.90 -0.72 -41.56
N ARG A 433 74.14 -0.32 -41.88
CA ARG A 433 74.78 -0.51 -43.18
C ARG A 433 76.00 -1.40 -43.03
N LYS A 434 76.22 -2.29 -43.99
CA LYS A 434 77.42 -3.13 -44.01
C LYS A 434 78.67 -2.26 -44.15
N ALA A 435 79.67 -2.47 -43.30
CA ALA A 435 80.93 -1.74 -43.39
C ALA A 435 81.65 -2.10 -44.70
N GLU A 436 82.15 -1.09 -45.41
CA GLU A 436 83.01 -1.33 -46.57
C GLU A 436 84.34 -1.92 -46.08
N ALA A 437 84.81 -2.98 -46.75
CA ALA A 437 86.11 -3.57 -46.42
C ALA A 437 87.20 -2.52 -46.70
N SER A 438 87.96 -2.15 -45.69
CA SER A 438 89.18 -1.37 -45.89
C SER A 438 90.16 -2.22 -46.70
N GLU A 439 90.44 -1.82 -47.94
CA GLU A 439 91.52 -2.38 -48.78
C GLU A 439 92.90 -2.21 -48.13
#